data_AF-A0A2V7BJ41-F1
#
_entry.id   AF-A0A2V7BJ41-F1
#
_cell.length_a   1.000
_cell.length_b   1.000
_cell.length_c   1.000
_cell.angle_alpha   90.00
_cell.angle_beta   90.00
_cell.angle_gamma   90.00
#
_symmetry.space_group_name_H-M   'P 1'
#
loop_
_entity.id
_entity.type
_entity.pdbx_description
1 polymer ?
#
loop_
_entity_poly.entity_id
_entity_poly.type
_entity_poly.pdbx_seq_one_letter_code
_entity_poly.pdbx_strand_id
1 'polypeptide(L)' 'MEWVAMTARERVAAFLLAHQTRRLCDECLAREVGIDPSTAYRAAVKAGRSGGFIREYGVCSDCGESRLVTCASR' A
#
# COMPACT_ATOMS: atom_id res chain seq x y z
N MET A 1 14.55 -23.02 -1.61
CA MET A 1 14.81 -21.59 -1.85
C MET A 1 13.89 -20.85 -0.91
N GLU A 2 14.51 -20.16 0.03
CA GLU A 2 13.96 -19.65 1.28
C GLU A 2 12.80 -18.68 1.03
N TRP A 3 11.58 -19.06 1.40
CA TRP A 3 10.48 -18.12 1.53
C TRP A 3 10.78 -17.25 2.73
N VAL A 4 11.66 -16.25 2.55
CA VAL A 4 11.73 -15.10 3.46
C VAL A 4 10.29 -14.64 3.61
N ALA A 5 9.74 -14.81 4.82
CA ALA A 5 8.37 -14.46 5.11
C ALA A 5 8.23 -12.95 4.88
N MET A 6 7.82 -12.56 3.66
CA MET A 6 7.69 -11.16 3.31
C MET A 6 6.80 -10.50 4.34
N THR A 7 7.37 -9.52 5.03
CA THR A 7 6.67 -8.72 6.02
C THR A 7 5.48 -8.03 5.34
N ALA A 8 4.45 -7.67 6.10
CA ALA A 8 3.31 -6.93 5.55
C ALA A 8 3.76 -5.64 4.83
N ARG A 9 4.83 -5.00 5.30
CA ARG A 9 5.46 -3.86 4.64
C ARG A 9 6.01 -4.22 3.27
N GLU A 10 6.74 -5.32 3.14
CA GLU A 10 7.31 -5.77 1.87
C GLU A 10 6.23 -6.18 0.88
N ARG A 11 5.16 -6.85 1.35
CA ARG A 11 4.00 -7.19 0.50
C ARG A 11 3.33 -5.94 -0.05
N VAL A 12 3.07 -4.96 0.83
CA VAL A 12 2.50 -3.66 0.44
C VAL A 12 3.41 -2.92 -0.54
N ALA A 13 4.70 -2.85 -0.24
CA ALA A 13 5.67 -2.17 -1.11
C ALA A 13 5.77 -2.86 -2.48
N ALA A 14 5.88 -4.18 -2.52
CA ALA A 14 5.94 -4.95 -3.76
C ALA A 14 4.67 -4.78 -4.59
N PHE A 15 3.49 -4.80 -3.97
CA PHE A 15 2.23 -4.55 -4.65
C PHE A 15 2.18 -3.14 -5.26
N LEU A 16 2.49 -2.11 -4.48
CA LEU A 16 2.48 -0.73 -4.95
C LEU A 16 3.52 -0.48 -6.05
N LEU A 17 4.69 -1.13 -5.99
CA LEU A 17 5.72 -1.07 -7.03
C LEU A 17 5.32 -1.84 -8.30
N ALA A 18 4.56 -2.92 -8.19
CA ALA A 18 3.98 -3.63 -9.34
C ALA A 18 2.84 -2.83 -9.98
N HIS A 19 2.18 -1.96 -9.21
CA HIS A 19 1.03 -1.16 -9.63
C HIS A 19 1.28 0.35 -9.48
N GLN A 20 2.39 0.87 -9.97
CA GLN A 20 2.84 2.27 -9.74
C GLN A 20 1.82 3.35 -10.13
N THR A 21 0.89 3.04 -11.04
CA THR A 21 -0.16 3.96 -11.50
C THR A 21 -1.40 3.97 -10.61
N ARG A 22 -1.56 2.99 -9.70
CA ARG A 22 -2.74 2.86 -8.84
C ARG A 22 -2.52 3.59 -7.52
N ARG A 23 -3.55 4.31 -7.07
CA ARG A 23 -3.62 4.92 -5.74
C ARG A 23 -4.64 4.13 -4.94
N LEU A 24 -4.24 3.45 -3.87
CA LEU A 24 -5.14 2.61 -3.10
C LEU A 24 -5.28 3.11 -1.66
N CYS A 25 -6.50 3.09 -1.15
CA CYS A 25 -6.74 3.29 0.29
C CYS A 25 -6.26 2.07 1.08
N ASP A 26 -6.06 2.25 2.39
CA ASP A 26 -5.53 1.22 3.27
C ASP A 26 -6.40 -0.06 3.29
N GLU A 27 -7.73 0.07 3.15
CA GLU A 27 -8.65 -1.08 3.10
C GLU A 27 -8.55 -1.89 1.81
N CYS A 28 -8.54 -1.22 0.65
CA CYS A 28 -8.36 -1.91 -0.63
C CYS A 28 -6.97 -2.55 -0.70
N LEU A 29 -5.95 -1.83 -0.24
CA LEU A 29 -4.59 -2.35 -0.17
C LEU A 29 -4.49 -3.58 0.74
N ALA A 30 -5.14 -3.55 1.91
CA ALA A 30 -5.22 -4.68 2.83
C ALA A 30 -5.85 -5.91 2.17
N ARG A 31 -6.94 -5.72 1.43
CA ARG A 31 -7.62 -6.78 0.69
C ARG A 31 -6.73 -7.38 -0.40
N GLU A 32 -6.07 -6.56 -1.19
CA GLU A 32 -5.21 -7.01 -2.30
C GLU A 32 -4.00 -7.81 -1.82
N VAL A 33 -3.37 -7.38 -0.71
CA VAL A 33 -2.18 -8.06 -0.17
C VAL A 33 -2.48 -9.10 0.92
N GLY A 34 -3.76 -9.32 1.22
CA GLY A 34 -4.22 -10.33 2.17
C GLY A 34 -3.77 -10.08 3.62
N ILE A 35 -3.84 -8.82 4.08
CA ILE A 35 -3.51 -8.43 5.46
C ILE A 35 -4.68 -7.69 6.11
N ASP A 36 -4.61 -7.49 7.43
CA ASP A 36 -5.57 -6.67 8.16
C ASP A 36 -5.44 -5.16 7.81
N PRO A 37 -6.55 -4.40 7.72
CA PRO A 37 -6.53 -2.95 7.45
C PRO A 37 -5.63 -2.13 8.37
N SER A 38 -5.56 -2.48 9.66
CA SER A 38 -4.67 -1.80 10.61
C SER A 38 -3.20 -2.09 10.31
N THR A 39 -2.92 -3.29 9.81
CA THR A 39 -1.58 -3.69 9.35
C THR A 39 -1.22 -2.97 8.05
N ALA A 40 -2.16 -2.84 7.12
CA ALA A 40 -1.97 -2.07 5.89
C ALA A 40 -1.69 -0.60 6.17
N TYR A 41 -2.46 0.03 7.07
CA TYR A 41 -2.19 1.40 7.52
C TYR A 41 -0.77 1.56 8.08
N ARG A 42 -0.35 0.67 9.00
CA ARG A 42 0.99 0.71 9.60
C ARG A 42 2.08 0.49 8.54
N ALA A 43 1.84 -0.41 7.59
CA ALA A 43 2.75 -0.70 6.49
C ALA A 43 2.88 0.51 5.55
N ALA A 44 1.77 1.10 5.13
CA ALA A 44 1.73 2.29 4.27
C ALA A 44 2.40 3.51 4.93
N VAL A 45 2.15 3.75 6.22
CA VAL A 45 2.83 4.81 6.97
C VAL A 45 4.34 4.58 7.03
N LYS A 46 4.79 3.36 7.31
CA LYS A 46 6.23 3.03 7.30
C LYS A 46 6.83 3.14 5.92
N ALA A 47 6.11 2.71 4.88
CA ALA A 47 6.52 2.80 3.49
C ALA A 47 6.71 4.26 3.07
N GLY A 48 5.74 5.15 3.35
CA GLY A 48 5.86 6.58 3.07
C GLY A 48 7.04 7.25 3.79
N ARG A 49 7.35 6.84 5.03
CA ARG A 49 8.52 7.34 5.76
C ARG A 49 9.87 6.87 5.21
N SER A 50 9.90 5.73 4.51
CA SER A 50 11.15 5.13 4.01
C SER A 50 11.59 5.73 2.67
N GLY A 51 10.80 6.63 2.08
CA GLY A 51 10.95 7.06 0.68
C GLY A 51 10.38 6.01 -0.28
N GLY A 52 10.00 6.42 -1.49
CA GLY A 52 9.47 5.51 -2.52
C GLY A 52 7.95 5.41 -2.58
N PHE A 53 7.22 6.02 -1.65
CA PHE A 53 5.75 6.00 -1.62
C PHE A 53 5.19 7.37 -1.21
N ILE A 54 4.14 7.81 -1.91
CA ILE A 54 3.38 9.01 -1.59
C ILE A 54 2.10 8.59 -0.88
N ARG A 55 1.78 9.27 0.22
CA ARG A 55 0.54 9.08 0.96
C ARG A 55 -0.19 10.40 1.08
N GLU A 56 -1.33 10.51 0.41
CA GLU A 56 -2.11 11.75 0.28
C GLU A 56 -3.61 11.46 0.30
N TYR A 57 -4.43 12.47 0.54
CA TYR A 57 -5.87 12.34 0.33
C TYR A 57 -6.18 12.36 -1.17
N GLY A 58 -6.89 11.35 -1.64
CA GLY A 58 -7.25 11.22 -3.05
C GLY A 58 -8.31 10.15 -3.29
N VAL A 59 -8.66 9.94 -4.55
CA VAL A 59 -9.62 8.91 -4.95
C VAL A 59 -8.93 7.57 -5.04
N CYS A 60 -9.45 6.57 -4.34
CA CYS A 60 -8.97 5.19 -4.45
C CYS A 60 -9.31 4.64 -5.84
N SER A 61 -8.32 4.09 -6.55
CA SER A 61 -8.50 3.50 -7.88
C SER A 61 -9.34 2.21 -7.88
N ASP A 62 -9.67 1.68 -6.71
CA ASP A 62 -10.40 0.40 -6.57
C ASP A 62 -11.82 0.59 -6.05
N CYS A 63 -12.01 1.30 -4.93
CA CYS A 63 -13.34 1.58 -4.39
C CYS A 63 -13.96 2.90 -4.86
N GLY A 64 -13.19 3.79 -5.52
CA GLY A 64 -13.68 5.10 -5.99
C GLY A 64 -13.92 6.14 -4.87
N GLU A 65 -13.71 5.79 -3.61
CA GLU A 65 -13.92 6.67 -2.47
C GLU A 65 -12.76 7.66 -2.29
N SER A 66 -13.09 8.87 -1.83
CA SER A 66 -12.10 9.89 -1.46
C SER A 66 -11.57 9.62 -0.05
N ARG A 67 -10.36 9.07 0.05
CA ARG A 67 -9.74 8.65 1.33
C ARG A 67 -8.23 8.88 1.29
N LEU A 68 -7.57 8.51 2.37
CA LEU A 68 -6.12 8.48 2.44
C LEU A 68 -5.60 7.32 1.58
N VAL A 69 -4.95 7.66 0.47
CA VAL A 69 -4.43 6.71 -0.51
C VAL A 69 -2.92 6.67 -0.48
N THR A 70 -2.36 5.52 -0.84
CA THR A 70 -0.92 5.31 -0.99
C THR A 70 -0.62 4.87 -2.42
N CYS A 71 0.41 5.47 -3.02
CA CYS A 71 0.95 5.08 -4.32
C CYS A 71 2.49 5.11 -4.30
N ALA A 72 3.12 4.51 -5.30
CA ALA A 72 4.57 4.62 -5.47
C ALA A 72 4.96 6.07 -5.81
N SER A 73 5.98 6.62 -5.13
CA SER A 73 6.62 7.85 -5.57
C SER A 73 7.54 7.47 -6.73
N ARG A 74 7.27 8.05 -7.89
CA ARG A 74 7.96 7.82 -9.17
C ARG A 74 9.48 7.72 -9.05
#